data_AF-A0AA48M137-F1
#
_entry.id   AF-A0AA48M137-F1
#
_cell.length_a   1.000
_cell.length_b   1.000
_cell.length_c   1.000
_cell.angle_alpha   90.00
_cell.angle_beta   90.00
_cell.angle_gamma   90.00
#
_symmetry.space_group_name_H-M   'P 1'
#
loop_
_entity.id
_entity.type
_entity.pdbx_description
1 polymer ?
#
loop_
_entity_poly.entity_id
_entity_poly.type
_entity_poly.pdbx_seq_one_letter_code
_entity_poly.pdbx_strand_id
1 'polypeptide(L)'
;MPAAKLVLDRVAPAPGDRRVFFSMRRLDGGKDAIGAASDVLAAVAEGKITVTEASGILKLLNGYMKISAIQELEARLAAVEAALPSSPNVRPQILRNGSKLPSAVSCPHMAS
;
A
#
# COMPACT_ATOMS: atom_id res chain seq x y z
N MET A 1 1.18 21.75 -41.46
CA MET A 1 1.15 20.27 -41.36
C MET A 1 1.59 19.70 -42.70
N PRO A 2 2.77 19.09 -42.83
CA PRO A 2 3.25 18.56 -44.11
C PRO A 2 2.43 17.32 -44.53
N ALA A 3 2.02 17.25 -45.80
CA ALA A 3 1.15 16.19 -46.34
C ALA A 3 1.72 14.77 -46.14
N ALA A 4 3.04 14.63 -46.10
CA ALA A 4 3.73 13.36 -45.86
C ALA A 4 3.35 12.71 -44.52
N LYS A 5 3.15 13.50 -43.45
CA LYS A 5 2.79 12.97 -42.12
C LYS A 5 1.41 12.32 -42.13
N LEU A 6 0.46 12.93 -42.83
CA LEU A 6 -0.93 12.46 -42.92
C LEU A 6 -1.04 11.15 -43.74
N VAL A 7 -0.20 11.00 -44.77
CA VAL A 7 -0.10 9.75 -45.54
C VAL A 7 0.51 8.64 -44.67
N LEU A 8 1.57 8.95 -43.92
CA LEU A 8 2.22 7.98 -43.01
C LEU A 8 1.28 7.53 -41.89
N ASP A 9 0.54 8.45 -41.26
CA ASP A 9 -0.43 8.13 -40.20
C ASP A 9 -1.58 7.24 -40.70
N ARG A 10 -1.88 7.25 -42.01
CA ARG A 10 -2.88 6.38 -42.64
C ARG A 10 -2.36 5.00 -43.02
N VAL A 11 -1.12 4.93 -43.53
CA VAL A 11 -0.51 3.69 -44.02
C VAL A 11 0.07 2.86 -42.87
N ALA A 12 0.62 3.52 -41.85
CA ALA A 12 1.14 2.92 -40.65
C ALA A 12 0.55 3.64 -39.44
N PRO A 13 -0.74 3.40 -39.11
CA PRO A 13 -1.32 3.93 -37.88
C PRO A 13 -0.43 3.51 -36.71
N ALA A 14 -0.29 4.39 -35.71
CA ALA A 14 0.48 4.08 -34.52
C ALA A 14 0.04 2.70 -34.01
N PRO A 15 0.99 1.76 -33.79
CA PRO A 15 0.63 0.41 -33.40
C PRO A 15 -0.23 0.49 -32.14
N GLY A 16 -1.44 -0.07 -32.24
CA GLY A 16 -2.38 -0.10 -31.13
C GLY A 16 -1.79 -0.86 -29.93
N ASP A 17 -2.45 -0.73 -28.78
CA ASP A 17 -1.95 -1.32 -27.54
C ASP A 17 -1.80 -2.85 -27.68
N ARG A 18 -0.57 -3.34 -27.48
CA ARG A 18 -0.27 -4.77 -27.64
C ARG A 18 -0.64 -5.51 -26.37
N ARG A 19 -1.18 -6.72 -26.53
CA ARG A 19 -1.45 -7.61 -25.39
C ARG A 19 -0.13 -8.05 -24.76
N VAL A 20 -0.03 -7.85 -23.45
CA VAL A 20 1.10 -8.30 -22.64
C VAL A 20 0.74 -9.64 -21.99
N PHE A 21 1.54 -10.67 -22.23
CA PHE A 21 1.38 -11.99 -21.63
C PHE A 21 2.52 -12.23 -20.66
N PHE A 22 2.20 -12.36 -19.37
CA PHE A 22 3.18 -12.68 -18.35
C PHE A 22 2.51 -13.46 -17.22
N SER A 23 3.28 -14.31 -16.57
CA SER A 23 2.83 -15.08 -15.42
C SER A 23 3.00 -14.25 -14.15
N MET A 24 1.94 -14.09 -13.38
CA MET A 24 1.95 -13.41 -12.09
C MET A 24 1.26 -14.29 -11.05
N ARG A 25 1.72 -14.22 -9.80
CA ARG A 25 1.02 -14.84 -8.67
C ARG A 25 -0.40 -14.27 -8.53
N ARG A 26 -1.30 -15.09 -7.99
CA ARG A 26 -2.62 -14.65 -7.54
C ARG A 26 -2.50 -13.65 -6.38
N LEU A 27 -3.33 -12.62 -6.41
CA LEU A 27 -3.42 -11.61 -5.34
C LEU A 27 -4.62 -11.94 -4.45
N ASP A 28 -4.36 -12.41 -3.23
CA ASP A 28 -5.41 -12.72 -2.25
C ASP A 28 -5.52 -11.63 -1.15
N GLY A 29 -4.54 -10.72 -1.08
CA GLY A 29 -4.64 -9.50 -0.29
C GLY A 29 -3.51 -8.49 -0.54
N GLY A 30 -3.54 -7.37 0.21
CA GLY A 30 -2.58 -6.27 0.04
C GLY A 30 -1.12 -6.63 0.30
N LYS A 31 -0.85 -7.70 1.05
CA LYS A 31 0.52 -8.20 1.31
C LYS A 31 1.13 -8.90 0.09
N ASP A 32 0.30 -9.53 -0.74
CA ASP A 32 0.76 -10.27 -1.92
C ASP A 32 1.18 -9.35 -3.07
N ALA A 33 0.74 -8.10 -3.02
CA ALA A 33 1.05 -7.09 -4.02
C ALA A 33 2.56 -6.84 -4.16
N ILE A 34 3.33 -6.92 -3.06
CA ILE A 34 4.79 -6.80 -3.12
C ILE A 34 5.40 -7.97 -3.90
N GLY A 35 4.89 -9.19 -3.68
CA GLY A 35 5.31 -10.39 -4.42
C GLY A 35 4.97 -10.27 -5.91
N ALA A 36 3.77 -9.80 -6.24
CA ALA A 36 3.39 -9.57 -7.62
C ALA A 36 4.25 -8.48 -8.30
N ALA A 37 4.66 -7.44 -7.57
CA ALA A 37 5.61 -6.45 -8.09
C ALA A 37 6.98 -7.07 -8.40
N SER A 38 7.45 -8.02 -7.58
CA SER A 38 8.68 -8.77 -7.87
C SER A 38 8.55 -9.67 -9.09
N ASP A 39 7.40 -10.31 -9.30
CA ASP A 39 7.13 -11.13 -10.50
C ASP A 39 7.19 -10.26 -11.78
N VAL A 40 6.65 -9.04 -11.73
CA VAL A 40 6.74 -8.08 -12.85
C VAL A 40 8.19 -7.70 -13.13
N LEU A 41 8.97 -7.39 -12.10
CA LEU A 41 10.39 -7.04 -12.26
C LEU A 41 11.20 -8.20 -12.83
N ALA A 42 10.92 -9.44 -12.41
CA ALA A 42 11.53 -10.64 -12.99
C ALA A 42 11.18 -10.79 -14.48
N ALA A 43 9.92 -10.59 -14.85
CA ALA A 43 9.49 -10.64 -16.25
C ALA A 43 10.16 -9.56 -17.12
N VAL A 44 10.44 -8.37 -16.57
CA VAL A 44 11.23 -7.33 -17.24
C VAL A 44 12.68 -7.78 -17.43
N ALA A 45 13.29 -8.35 -16.38
CA ALA A 45 14.68 -8.81 -16.42
C ALA A 45 14.89 -9.95 -17.44
N GLU A 46 13.89 -10.81 -17.60
CA GLU A 46 13.87 -11.89 -18.60
C GLU A 46 13.56 -11.38 -20.03
N GLY A 47 13.23 -10.10 -20.20
CA GLY A 47 12.87 -9.51 -21.50
C GLY A 47 11.50 -9.93 -22.03
N LYS A 48 10.64 -10.55 -21.20
CA LYS A 48 9.28 -10.95 -21.58
C LYS A 48 8.35 -9.74 -21.75
N ILE A 49 8.60 -8.67 -21.00
CA ILE A 49 7.85 -7.43 -21.03
C ILE A 49 8.80 -6.23 -21.07
N THR A 50 8.38 -5.15 -21.71
CA THR A 50 9.14 -3.91 -21.75
C THR A 50 8.97 -3.11 -20.46
N VAL A 51 9.92 -2.21 -20.18
CA VAL A 51 9.85 -1.31 -19.02
C VAL A 51 8.59 -0.43 -19.07
N THR A 52 8.18 0.01 -20.27
CA THR A 52 6.97 0.81 -20.46
C THR A 52 5.72 0.04 -20.08
N GLU A 53 5.59 -1.21 -20.53
CA GLU A 53 4.46 -2.10 -20.18
C GLU A 53 4.43 -2.38 -18.67
N ALA A 54 5.59 -2.71 -18.09
CA ALA A 54 5.73 -2.95 -16.65
C ALA A 54 5.30 -1.75 -15.82
N SER A 55 5.60 -0.52 -16.26
CA SER A 55 5.16 0.70 -15.60
C SER A 55 3.63 0.84 -15.58
N GLY A 56 2.96 0.41 -16.65
CA GLY A 56 1.49 0.36 -16.72
C GLY A 56 0.92 -0.67 -15.75
N ILE A 57 1.50 -1.86 -15.70
CA ILE A 57 1.07 -2.94 -14.80
C ILE A 57 1.26 -2.52 -13.33
N LEU A 58 2.40 -1.94 -12.97
CA LEU A 58 2.66 -1.48 -11.60
C LEU A 58 1.70 -0.38 -11.16
N LYS A 59 1.20 0.47 -12.07
CA LYS A 59 0.16 1.45 -11.74
C LYS A 59 -1.16 0.79 -11.34
N LEU A 60 -1.57 -0.26 -12.06
CA LEU A 60 -2.76 -1.04 -11.72
C LEU A 60 -2.61 -1.70 -10.35
N LEU A 61 -1.42 -2.26 -10.10
CA LEU A 61 -1.07 -2.93 -8.85
C LEU A 61 -1.09 -1.96 -7.66
N ASN A 62 -0.58 -0.73 -7.84
CA ASN A 62 -0.69 0.33 -6.83
C ASN A 62 -2.14 0.70 -6.52
N GLY A 63 -3.03 0.68 -7.51
CA GLY A 63 -4.47 0.88 -7.30
C GLY A 63 -5.06 -0.21 -6.41
N TYR A 64 -4.74 -1.47 -6.71
CA TYR A 64 -5.14 -2.61 -5.88
C TYR A 64 -4.64 -2.52 -4.44
N MET A 65 -3.37 -2.15 -4.23
CA MET A 65 -2.79 -1.96 -2.88
C MET A 65 -3.56 -0.93 -2.07
N LYS A 66 -3.93 0.20 -2.69
CA LYS A 66 -4.70 1.25 -2.01
C LYS A 66 -6.07 0.76 -1.58
N ILE A 67 -6.78 0.06 -2.46
CA ILE A 67 -8.12 -0.49 -2.16
C ILE A 67 -8.02 -1.51 -1.03
N SER A 68 -7.06 -2.43 -1.09
CA SER A 68 -6.87 -3.43 -0.03
C SER A 68 -6.51 -2.79 1.31
N ALA A 69 -5.66 -1.76 1.31
CA ALA A 69 -5.30 -1.04 2.52
C ALA A 69 -6.52 -0.32 3.14
N ILE A 70 -7.37 0.28 2.31
CA ILE A 70 -8.63 0.89 2.77
C ILE A 70 -9.53 -0.16 3.42
N GLN A 71 -9.73 -1.30 2.77
CA GLN A 71 -10.55 -2.39 3.32
C GLN A 71 -10.01 -2.91 4.67
N GLU A 72 -8.68 -3.06 4.79
CA GLU A 72 -8.06 -3.48 6.05
C GLU A 72 -8.26 -2.45 7.18
N LEU A 73 -8.18 -1.16 6.84
CA LEU A 73 -8.43 -0.08 7.79
C LEU A 73 -9.90 0.00 8.21
N GLU A 74 -10.83 -0.12 7.27
CA GLU A 74 -12.27 -0.15 7.54
C GLU A 74 -12.64 -1.32 8.46
N ALA A 75 -12.10 -2.51 8.23
CA ALA A 75 -12.33 -3.67 9.08
C ALA A 75 -11.83 -3.44 10.52
N ARG A 76 -10.65 -2.84 10.68
CA ARG A 76 -10.10 -2.50 11.99
C ARG A 76 -10.92 -1.42 12.70
N LEU A 77 -11.38 -0.42 11.95
CA LEU A 77 -12.21 0.66 12.49
C LEU A 77 -13.56 0.14 12.97
N ALA A 78 -14.24 -0.69 12.17
CA ALA A 78 -15.48 -1.35 12.56
C ALA A 78 -15.32 -2.23 13.82
N ALA A 79 -14.20 -2.95 13.95
CA ALA A 79 -13.91 -3.74 15.15
C ALA A 79 -13.74 -2.86 16.40
N VAL A 80 -13.09 -1.70 16.26
CA VAL A 80 -12.94 -0.73 17.35
C VAL A 80 -14.29 -0.09 17.72
N GLU A 81 -15.10 0.28 16.72
CA GLU A 81 -16.42 0.85 16.95
C GLU A 81 -17.38 -0.14 17.61
N ALA A 82 -17.30 -1.42 17.25
CA ALA A 82 -18.08 -2.47 17.90
C ALA A 82 -17.63 -2.73 19.36
N ALA A 83 -16.34 -2.53 19.65
CA ALA A 83 -15.78 -2.69 21.00
C ALA A 83 -16.07 -1.49 21.91
N LEU A 84 -16.31 -0.31 21.34
CA LEU A 84 -16.66 0.90 22.09
C LEU A 84 -18.18 0.98 22.29
N PRO A 85 -18.70 1.09 23.52
CA PRO A 85 -20.11 1.42 23.72
C PRO A 85 -20.35 2.82 23.14
N SER A 86 -21.32 2.94 22.22
CA SER A 86 -21.70 4.18 21.54
C SER A 86 -22.30 5.21 22.52
N SER A 87 -21.47 5.75 23.40
CA SER A 87 -21.88 6.75 24.38
C SER A 87 -21.71 8.15 23.79
N PRO A 88 -22.76 9.00 23.77
CA PRO A 88 -22.70 10.33 23.16
C PRO A 88 -21.92 11.36 24.00
N ASN A 89 -21.08 10.95 24.95
CA ASN A 89 -20.38 11.87 25.84
C ASN A 89 -19.00 11.34 26.26
N VAL A 90 -18.01 11.50 25.36
CA VAL A 90 -16.60 11.26 25.70
C VAL A 90 -16.02 12.56 26.25
N ARG A 91 -16.20 12.81 27.56
CA ARG A 91 -15.32 13.76 28.25
C ARG A 91 -13.95 13.09 28.41
N PRO A 92 -12.85 13.70 27.97
CA PRO A 92 -11.53 13.13 28.19
C PRO A 92 -11.27 13.10 29.71
N GLN A 93 -11.14 11.90 30.30
CA GLN A 93 -10.73 11.71 31.71
C GLN A 93 -9.23 12.00 31.92
N ILE A 94 -8.74 13.08 31.33
CA ILE A 94 -7.37 13.53 31.57
C ILE A 94 -7.46 14.39 32.84
N LEU A 95 -6.62 14.07 33.83
CA LEU A 95 -6.46 14.71 35.15
C LEU A 95 -7.29 14.12 36.32
N ARG A 96 -6.97 12.90 36.77
CA ARG A 96 -7.17 12.53 38.19
C ARG A 96 -6.03 11.79 38.88
N ASN A 97 -5.08 11.22 38.16
CA ASN A 97 -3.95 10.51 38.81
C ASN A 97 -2.74 11.43 38.96
N GLY A 98 -2.94 12.56 39.65
CA GLY A 98 -1.88 13.25 40.35
C GLY A 98 -1.79 12.69 41.77
N SER A 99 -0.58 12.39 42.23
CA SER A 99 -0.20 11.92 43.58
C SER A 99 -0.16 10.40 43.81
N LYS A 100 0.94 9.78 43.34
CA LYS A 100 1.87 9.05 44.21
C LYS A 100 3.17 8.80 43.43
N LEU A 101 4.13 9.70 43.60
CA LEU A 101 5.54 9.40 43.34
C LEU A 101 5.96 8.35 44.38
N PRO A 102 6.61 7.23 44.01
CA PRO A 102 7.22 6.36 44.99
C PRO A 102 8.41 7.08 45.62
N SER A 103 8.27 7.48 46.87
CA SER A 103 9.40 7.86 47.72
C SER A 103 10.18 6.61 48.13
N ALA A 104 11.49 6.79 48.28
CA ALA A 104 12.50 5.85 48.78
C ALA A 104 13.03 4.80 47.79
N VAL A 105 13.93 5.26 46.91
CA VAL A 105 15.11 4.47 46.54
C VAL A 105 16.04 4.50 47.76
N SER A 106 15.98 3.46 48.59
CA SER A 106 16.95 3.18 49.64
C SER A 106 18.11 2.40 49.03
N CYS A 107 19.20 3.07 48.66
CA CYS A 107 20.45 2.42 48.30
C CYS A 107 21.13 1.86 49.57
N PRO A 108 21.56 0.58 49.61
CA PRO A 108 22.42 0.11 50.67
C PRO A 108 23.90 0.34 50.31
N HIS A 109 24.64 0.81 51.31
CA HIS A 109 26.03 0.46 51.61
C HIS A 109 27.17 1.08 50.79
N MET A 110 27.88 2.05 51.40
CA MET A 110 29.35 2.15 51.36
C MET A 110 29.85 3.15 52.41
N ALA A 111 30.36 2.65 53.53
CA ALA A 111 31.36 3.34 54.35
C ALA A 111 32.16 2.28 55.12
N SER A 112 33.43 2.17 54.73
CA SER A 112 34.63 1.59 55.35
C SER A 112 34.52 0.53 56.44
#